data_AF-A0A2V7X9K3-F1
#
_entry.id   AF-A0A2V7X9K3-F1
#
_cell.length_a   1.000
_cell.length_b   1.000
_cell.length_c   1.000
_cell.angle_alpha   90.00
_cell.angle_beta   90.00
_cell.angle_gamma   90.00
#
_symmetry.space_group_name_H-M   'P 1'
#
loop_
_entity.id
_entity.type
_entity.pdbx_description
1 polymer ?
#
loop_
_entity_poly.entity_id
_entity_poly.type
_entity_poly.pdbx_seq_one_letter_code
_entity_poly.pdbx_strand_id
1 'polypeptide(L)' 'MGREPIAVVLVSRRQGREFVDAEHKVRTLQELYDLCHHAAPGQLTKVYLRGPDGEIRLNFASFIARRR' A
#
# COMPACT_ATOMS: atom_id res chain seq x y z
N MET A 1 -8.36 -8.78 -21.39
CA MET A 1 -8.90 -9.33 -20.13
C MET A 1 -7.82 -9.19 -19.06
N GLY A 2 -8.00 -8.31 -18.08
CA GLY A 2 -6.96 -8.04 -17.08
C GLY A 2 -6.94 -9.13 -16.01
N ARG A 3 -5.76 -9.66 -15.69
CA ARG A 3 -5.55 -10.59 -14.55
C ARG A 3 -6.16 -10.00 -13.27
N GLU A 4 -6.74 -10.87 -12.44
CA GLU A 4 -7.21 -10.50 -11.11
C GLU A 4 -6.05 -9.90 -10.29
N PRO A 5 -6.32 -8.87 -9.47
CA PRO A 5 -5.30 -8.29 -8.61
C PRO A 5 -4.87 -9.30 -7.54
N ILE A 6 -3.56 -9.40 -7.33
CA ILE A 6 -2.95 -10.22 -6.28
C ILE A 6 -2.96 -9.50 -4.92
N ALA A 7 -3.08 -8.17 -4.96
CA ALA A 7 -3.12 -7.34 -3.77
C ALA A 7 -3.86 -6.02 -3.98
N VAL A 8 -4.26 -5.43 -2.85
CA VAL A 8 -4.81 -4.09 -2.74
C VAL A 8 -3.92 -3.31 -1.79
N VAL A 9 -3.41 -2.16 -2.23
CA VAL A 9 -2.58 -1.28 -1.41
C VAL A 9 -3.33 0.01 -1.13
N LEU A 10 -3.38 0.42 0.13
CA LEU A 10 -3.88 1.72 0.54
C LEU A 10 -2.70 2.67 0.75
N VAL A 11 -2.68 3.71 -0.08
CA VAL A 11 -1.71 4.80 0.01
C VAL A 11 -2.44 6.03 0.52
N SER A 12 -2.15 6.42 1.76
CA SER A 12 -2.63 7.67 2.34
C SER A 12 -1.81 8.83 1.81
N ARG A 13 -2.46 9.83 1.23
CA ARG A 13 -1.82 11.09 0.87
C ARG A 13 -2.34 12.21 1.77
N ARG A 14 -1.44 13.08 2.22
CA ARG A 14 -1.83 14.27 2.96
C ARG A 14 -2.44 15.29 2.01
N GLN A 15 -3.70 15.66 2.23
CA GLN A 15 -4.40 16.71 1.51
C GLN A 15 -4.76 17.82 2.51
N GLY A 16 -3.89 18.82 2.62
CA GLY A 16 -4.02 19.87 3.63
C GLY A 16 -3.82 19.35 5.07
N ARG A 17 -4.89 19.37 5.87
CA ARG A 17 -4.90 18.87 7.27
C ARG A 17 -5.41 17.42 7.39
N GLU A 18 -5.91 16.83 6.31
CA GLU A 18 -6.52 15.51 6.30
C GLU A 18 -5.64 14.50 5.54
N PHE A 19 -5.88 13.22 5.79
CA PHE A 19 -5.29 12.12 5.02
C PHE A 19 -6.39 11.48 4.18
N VAL A 20 -6.13 11.33 2.88
CA VAL A 20 -7.03 10.66 1.95
C VAL A 20 -6.38 9.38 1.48
N ASP A 21 -7.08 8.27 1.65
CA ASP A 21 -6.62 6.95 1.25
C ASP A 21 -6.97 6.69 -0.22
N ALA A 22 -5.97 6.35 -1.02
CA ALA A 22 -6.14 5.88 -2.39
C ALA A 22 -5.96 4.36 -2.44
N GLU A 23 -6.94 3.66 -3.02
CA GLU A 23 -6.87 2.22 -3.25
C GLU A 23 -6.17 1.91 -4.58
N HIS A 24 -5.13 1.07 -4.50
CA HIS A 24 -4.37 0.60 -5.65
C HIS A 24 -4.45 -0.92 -5.77
N LYS A 25 -5.12 -1.39 -6.82
CA LYS A 25 -5.20 -2.82 -7.18
C LYS A 25 -3.98 -3.22 -7.98
N VAL A 26 -3.11 -4.03 -7.39
CA VAL A 26 -1.83 -4.49 -7.98
C VAL A 26 -1.95 -5.94 -8.44
N ARG A 27 -1.39 -6.21 -9.62
CA ARG A 27 -1.51 -7.50 -10.34
C ARG A 27 -0.22 -8.28 -10.40
N THR A 28 0.91 -7.64 -10.09
CA THR A 28 2.22 -8.28 -10.06
C THR A 28 2.99 -7.92 -8.79
N LEU A 29 3.94 -8.77 -8.41
CA LEU A 29 4.83 -8.49 -7.30
C LEU A 29 5.73 -7.27 -7.59
N GLN A 30 6.06 -7.02 -8.86
CA GLN A 30 6.81 -5.83 -9.27
C GLN A 30 6.01 -4.55 -9.02
N GLU A 31 4.74 -4.49 -9.44
CA GLU A 31 3.88 -3.32 -9.18
C GLU A 31 3.72 -3.06 -7.68
N LEU A 32 3.57 -4.13 -6.88
CA LEU A 32 3.52 -4.02 -5.43
C LEU A 32 4.84 -3.47 -4.86
N TYR A 33 5.99 -3.99 -5.33
CA TYR A 33 7.30 -3.51 -4.92
C TYR A 33 7.48 -2.03 -5.27
N ASP A 34 7.20 -1.65 -6.51
CA ASP A 34 7.38 -0.27 -6.99
C ASP A 34 6.51 0.69 -6.18
N LEU A 35 5.27 0.32 -5.89
CA LEU A 35 4.36 1.16 -5.12
C LEU A 35 4.80 1.31 -3.66
N CYS A 36 5.28 0.23 -3.02
CA CYS A 36 5.83 0.29 -1.67
C CYS A 36 7.16 1.04 -1.60
N HIS A 37 8.04 0.86 -2.59
CA HIS A 37 9.38 1.45 -2.61
C HIS A 37 9.35 2.96 -2.87
N HIS A 38 8.45 3.43 -3.74
CA HIS A 38 8.35 4.84 -4.09
C HIS A 38 7.36 5.65 -3.25
N ALA A 39 6.59 5.00 -2.36
CA ALA A 39 5.72 5.71 -1.43
C ALA A 39 6.54 6.61 -0.50
N ALA A 40 6.16 7.88 -0.37
CA ALA A 40 6.86 8.78 0.54
C ALA A 40 6.68 8.30 2.00
N PRO A 41 7.64 8.63 2.91
CA PRO A 41 7.52 8.25 4.31
C PRO A 41 6.17 8.67 4.91
N GLY A 42 5.48 7.71 5.53
CA GLY A 42 4.17 7.91 6.14
C GLY A 42 2.98 7.90 5.17
N GLN A 43 3.18 7.68 3.86
CA GLN A 43 2.08 7.52 2.90
C GLN A 43 1.61 6.08 2.74
N LEU A 44 2.50 5.11 2.88
CA LEU A 44 2.12 3.70 2.85
C LEU A 44 1.50 3.32 4.20
N THR A 45 0.24 2.89 4.19
CA THR A 45 -0.50 2.65 5.44
C THR A 45 -0.90 1.19 5.57
N LYS A 46 -1.45 0.59 4.52
CA LYS A 46 -1.89 -0.82 4.53
C LYS A 46 -1.67 -1.51 3.20
N VAL A 47 -1.22 -2.76 3.25
CA VAL A 47 -1.17 -3.67 2.11
C VAL A 47 -1.99 -4.91 2.45
N TYR A 48 -2.91 -5.28 1.55
CA TYR A 48 -3.75 -6.46 1.63
C TYR A 48 -3.38 -7.40 0.49
N LEU A 49 -2.76 -8.54 0.81
CA LEU A 49 -2.42 -9.59 -0.15
C LEU A 49 -3.50 -10.66 -0.06
N ARG A 50 -4.13 -11.00 -1.18
CA ARG A 50 -5.17 -12.03 -1.22
C ARG A 50 -4.66 -13.23 -2.01
N GLY A 51 -4.64 -14.39 -1.36
CA GLY A 51 -4.28 -15.67 -1.97
C GLY A 51 -5.40 -16.69 -1.84
N PRO A 52 -5.26 -17.86 -2.48
CA PRO A 52 -6.25 -18.95 -2.37
C PRO A 52 -6.41 -19.43 -0.92
N ASP A 53 -5.35 -19.33 -0.12
CA ASP A 53 -5.32 -19.82 1.27
C ASP A 53 -5.76 -18.77 2.31
N GLY A 54 -6.09 -17.55 1.88
CA GLY A 54 -6.53 -16.48 2.77
C GLY A 54 -5.95 -15.10 2.45
N GLU A 55 -5.92 -14.24 3.47
CA GLU A 55 -5.50 -12.85 3.35
C GLU A 55 -4.37 -12.50 4.32
N ILE A 56 -3.33 -11.82 3.82
CA ILE A 56 -2.25 -11.24 4.62
C ILE A 56 -2.46 -9.74 4.67
N ARG A 57 -2.46 -9.19 5.89
CA ARG A 57 -2.56 -7.74 6.15
C ARG A 57 -1.24 -7.22 6.71
N LEU A 58 -0.62 -6.28 6.01
CA LEU A 58 0.55 -5.57 6.49
C LEU A 58 0.14 -4.14 6.85
N ASN A 59 0.23 -3.79 8.13
CA ASN A 59 -0.01 -2.43 8.60
C ASN A 59 1.34 -1.72 8.77
N PHE A 60 1.55 -0.68 7.98
CA PHE A 60 2.66 0.22 8.13
C PHE A 60 2.15 1.33 9.05
N ALA A 61 2.36 1.17 10.36
CA ALA A 61 2.11 2.26 11.30
C ALA A 61 2.88 3.47 10.76
N SER A 62 2.14 4.49 10.30
CA SER A 62 2.63 5.68 9.58
C SER A 62 4.10 5.87 9.86
N PHE A 63 4.96 5.43 8.92
CA PHE A 63 6.41 5.39 9.11
C PHE A 63 6.88 6.84 9.20
N ILE A 64 6.74 7.44 10.39
CA ILE A 64 7.45 8.65 10.76
C ILE A 64 8.87 8.16 10.92
N ALA A 65 9.68 8.39 9.88
CA ALA A 65 11.11 8.19 9.98
C ALA A 65 11.57 8.90 11.27
N ARG A 66 11.92 8.12 12.30
CA ARG A 66 12.60 8.65 13.48
C ARG A 66 13.90 9.24 12.93
N ARG A 67 13.97 10.57 12.84
CA ARG A 67 15.22 11.28 12.58
C ARG A 67 16.22 10.81 13.63
N ARG A 68 17.28 10.13 13.20
CA ARG A 68 18.52 10.01 13.96
C ARG A 68 19.34 11.26 13.71
#